data_AF-A0A2S7QWL3-F1
#
_entry.id   AF-A0A2S7QWL3-F1
#
_cell.length_a   1.000
_cell.length_b   1.000
_cell.length_c   1.000
_cell.angle_alpha   90.00
_cell.angle_beta   90.00
_cell.angle_gamma   90.00
#
_symmetry.space_group_name_H-M   'P 1'
#
loop_
_entity.id
_entity.type
_entity.pdbx_description
1 polymer ?
#
loop_
_entity_poly.entity_id
_entity_poly.type
_entity_poly.pdbx_seq_one_letter_code
_entity_poly.pdbx_strand_id
1 'polypeptide(L)'
;MNTNARRRGAKVAPSYYPRIAFHLLRSTQLISAAIVGGVMAYFMYYLRLEHYPTPWTFIVLLSISLATVAALTLTIILYNFTYLSPKFNSILNTFIAIFWMLGFGLLSWSLSRTLHRQCNYANWGSSVAINVCRQYKSVWAFTLIGTLSTLAALALDISTHIKATKKGVYVAPADDMNATKMHSMKSGRSKPNGYDAPNDDAFDKEMDIAYHNRFGEDAVESVGYHDRVFRG
;
A
#
# COMPACT_ATOMS: atom_id res chain seq x y z
N MET A 1 -37.37 -16.67 29.31
CA MET A 1 -37.35 -15.22 29.58
C MET A 1 -35.90 -14.74 29.49
N ASN A 2 -35.65 -13.67 28.74
CA ASN A 2 -34.38 -12.93 28.53
C ASN A 2 -33.30 -13.46 27.56
N THR A 3 -33.64 -13.37 26.28
CA THR A 3 -32.95 -12.67 25.17
C THR A 3 -31.54 -12.04 25.33
N ASN A 4 -30.74 -12.23 24.26
CA ASN A 4 -29.76 -11.31 23.66
C ASN A 4 -28.32 -11.24 24.22
N ALA A 5 -27.45 -12.16 23.81
CA ALA A 5 -26.01 -11.91 23.69
C ALA A 5 -25.63 -11.76 22.21
N ARG A 6 -25.79 -10.53 21.74
CA ARG A 6 -25.39 -9.95 20.45
C ARG A 6 -24.07 -10.56 19.93
N ARG A 7 -24.13 -11.27 18.79
CA ARG A 7 -22.96 -11.52 17.92
C ARG A 7 -22.31 -10.17 17.62
N ARG A 8 -21.24 -9.83 18.33
CA ARG A 8 -20.38 -8.69 17.96
C ARG A 8 -19.59 -9.18 16.75
N GLY A 9 -20.09 -8.87 15.56
CA GLY A 9 -19.31 -9.02 14.33
C GLY A 9 -17.92 -8.43 14.60
N ALA A 10 -16.88 -9.20 14.27
CA ALA A 10 -15.50 -8.77 14.42
C ALA A 10 -15.39 -7.37 13.82
N LYS A 11 -15.27 -6.36 14.67
CA LYS A 11 -15.11 -4.98 14.23
C LYS A 11 -13.73 -4.92 13.60
N VAL A 12 -13.68 -5.08 12.28
CA VAL A 12 -12.49 -4.80 11.49
C VAL A 12 -12.00 -3.43 11.95
N ALA A 13 -10.78 -3.38 12.47
CA ALA A 13 -10.22 -2.14 12.99
C ALA A 13 -10.41 -1.04 11.92
N PRO A 14 -11.03 0.10 12.25
CA PRO A 14 -11.28 1.14 11.26
C PRO A 14 -9.95 1.52 10.62
N SER A 15 -9.86 1.43 9.29
CA SER A 15 -8.69 1.95 8.58
C SER A 15 -8.50 3.42 8.97
N TYR A 16 -7.39 3.72 9.64
CA TYR A 16 -7.04 5.05 10.17
C TYR A 16 -6.81 6.09 9.07
N TYR A 17 -6.86 5.66 7.82
CA TYR A 17 -6.57 6.46 6.66
C TYR A 17 -7.84 7.18 6.17
N PRO A 18 -7.85 8.52 6.01
CA PRO A 18 -8.96 9.21 5.36
C PRO A 18 -9.04 8.75 3.90
N ARG A 19 -10.00 7.85 3.61
CA ARG A 19 -10.09 7.13 2.33
C ARG A 19 -10.06 8.06 1.12
N ILE A 20 -10.76 9.20 1.19
CA ILE A 20 -10.84 10.16 0.08
C ILE A 20 -9.48 10.81 -0.19
N ALA A 21 -8.78 11.28 0.85
CA ALA A 21 -7.48 11.93 0.68
C ALA A 21 -6.42 10.96 0.13
N PHE A 22 -6.46 9.69 0.55
CA PHE A 22 -5.59 8.64 0.03
C PHE A 22 -5.74 8.42 -1.47
N HIS A 23 -6.97 8.14 -1.90
CA HIS A 23 -7.24 7.79 -3.28
C HIS A 23 -7.07 9.01 -4.18
N LEU A 24 -7.40 10.21 -3.71
CA LEU A 24 -7.18 11.45 -4.46
C LEU A 24 -5.69 11.70 -4.69
N LEU A 25 -4.85 11.65 -3.65
CA LEU A 25 -3.41 11.90 -3.77
C LEU A 25 -2.73 10.88 -4.69
N ARG A 26 -3.11 9.59 -4.59
CA ARG A 26 -2.60 8.54 -5.47
C ARG A 26 -3.06 8.71 -6.92
N SER A 27 -4.31 9.13 -7.13
CA SER A 27 -4.83 9.36 -8.48
C SER A 27 -4.14 10.54 -9.15
N THR A 28 -3.96 11.65 -8.42
CA THR A 28 -3.22 12.83 -8.92
C THR A 28 -1.77 12.47 -9.25
N GLN A 29 -1.12 11.67 -8.40
CA GLN A 29 0.24 11.18 -8.64
C GLN A 29 0.32 10.28 -9.89
N LEU A 30 -0.65 9.38 -10.07
CA LEU A 30 -0.71 8.51 -11.24
C LEU A 30 -0.95 9.31 -12.53
N ILE A 31 -1.85 10.29 -12.51
CA ILE A 31 -2.14 11.16 -13.65
C ILE A 31 -0.91 11.99 -14.01
N SER A 32 -0.26 12.61 -13.01
CA SER A 32 0.97 13.37 -13.22
C SER A 32 2.08 12.50 -13.82
N ALA A 33 2.31 11.30 -13.27
CA ALA A 33 3.26 10.34 -13.82
C ALA A 33 2.91 9.95 -15.26
N ALA A 34 1.66 9.60 -15.56
CA ALA A 34 1.24 9.24 -16.90
C ALA A 34 1.50 10.37 -17.92
N ILE A 35 1.19 11.62 -17.56
CA ILE A 35 1.42 12.79 -18.42
C ILE A 35 2.92 13.02 -18.63
N VAL A 36 3.72 13.06 -17.56
CA VAL A 36 5.17 13.30 -17.65
C VAL A 36 5.83 12.19 -18.46
N GLY A 37 5.54 10.93 -18.15
CA GLY A 37 6.07 9.77 -18.88
C GLY A 37 5.66 9.77 -20.36
N GLY A 38 4.39 10.07 -20.66
CA GLY A 38 3.89 10.15 -22.03
C GLY A 38 4.58 11.24 -22.85
N VAL A 39 4.73 12.45 -22.29
CA VAL A 39 5.39 13.56 -22.99
C VAL A 39 6.90 13.29 -23.16
N MET A 40 7.58 12.73 -22.14
CA MET A 40 8.99 12.34 -22.26
C MET A 40 9.18 11.26 -23.33
N ALA A 41 8.35 10.21 -23.33
CA ALA A 41 8.41 9.15 -24.33
C ALA A 41 8.18 9.69 -25.74
N TYR A 42 7.21 10.58 -25.92
CA TYR A 42 6.95 11.27 -27.19
C TYR A 42 8.18 12.04 -27.67
N PHE A 43 8.78 12.88 -26.83
CA PHE A 43 9.98 13.65 -27.21
C PHE A 43 11.15 12.74 -27.58
N MET A 44 11.39 11.70 -26.78
CA MET A 44 12.48 10.76 -27.02
C MET A 44 12.27 9.99 -28.33
N TYR A 45 11.02 9.60 -28.64
CA TYR A 45 10.69 8.96 -29.91
C TYR A 45 11.08 9.82 -31.12
N TYR A 46 10.67 11.10 -31.14
CA TYR A 46 11.00 12.00 -32.25
C TYR A 46 12.49 12.36 -32.31
N LEU A 47 13.15 12.55 -31.18
CA LEU A 47 14.61 12.78 -31.16
C LEU A 47 15.37 11.60 -31.75
N ARG A 48 14.91 10.37 -31.50
CA ARG A 48 15.51 9.15 -32.05
C ARG A 48 15.24 9.01 -33.55
N LEU A 49 14.04 9.38 -34.00
CA LEU A 49 13.68 9.38 -35.43
C LEU A 49 14.56 10.35 -36.23
N GLU A 50 14.87 11.50 -35.66
CA GLU A 50 15.71 12.54 -36.28
C GLU A 50 17.22 12.38 -35.97
N HIS A 51 17.64 11.26 -35.37
CA HIS A 51 19.04 10.97 -35.00
C HIS A 51 19.72 12.00 -34.09
N TYR A 52 18.95 12.75 -33.30
CA TYR A 52 19.48 13.66 -32.29
C TYR A 52 19.83 12.93 -30.98
N PRO A 53 20.91 13.33 -30.29
CA PRO A 53 21.27 12.76 -29.00
C PRO A 53 20.20 13.11 -27.96
N THR A 54 19.76 12.10 -27.20
CA THR A 54 18.74 12.28 -26.18
C THR A 54 19.35 12.87 -24.90
N PRO A 55 18.81 13.98 -24.35
CA PRO A 55 19.28 14.52 -23.08
C PRO A 55 19.12 13.50 -21.95
N TRP A 56 20.17 13.33 -21.14
CA TRP A 56 20.17 12.37 -20.03
C TRP A 56 19.07 12.66 -18.99
N THR A 57 18.71 13.94 -18.81
CA THR A 57 17.64 14.37 -17.91
C THR A 57 16.27 13.79 -18.30
N PHE A 58 16.01 13.62 -19.60
CA PHE A 58 14.74 13.07 -20.09
C PHE A 58 14.66 11.57 -19.80
N ILE A 59 15.78 10.86 -19.93
CA ILE A 59 15.89 9.43 -19.56
C ILE A 59 15.59 9.25 -18.07
N VAL A 60 16.19 10.09 -17.22
CA VAL A 60 15.96 10.04 -15.77
C VAL A 60 14.50 10.29 -15.42
N LEU A 61 13.89 11.36 -15.97
CA LEU A 61 12.47 11.69 -15.71
C LEU A 61 11.52 10.59 -16.21
N LEU A 62 11.77 10.03 -17.40
CA LEU A 62 11.00 8.91 -17.91
C LEU A 62 11.12 7.70 -16.98
N SER A 63 12.32 7.39 -16.50
CA SER A 63 12.55 6.26 -15.60
C SER A 63 11.83 6.43 -14.27
N ILE A 64 11.90 7.62 -13.67
CA ILE A 64 11.19 7.97 -12.42
C ILE A 64 9.67 7.84 -12.62
N SER A 65 9.19 8.33 -13.76
CA SER A 65 7.77 8.27 -14.11
C SER A 65 7.29 6.83 -14.26
N LEU A 66 8.00 5.99 -15.01
CA LEU A 66 7.66 4.58 -15.19
C LEU A 66 7.74 3.79 -13.88
N ALA A 67 8.79 4.03 -13.08
CA ALA A 67 8.91 3.43 -11.75
C ALA A 67 7.75 3.84 -10.84
N THR A 68 7.30 5.10 -10.90
CA THR A 68 6.14 5.59 -10.15
C THR A 68 4.86 4.88 -10.58
N VAL A 69 4.61 4.76 -11.89
CA VAL A 69 3.44 4.03 -12.41
C VAL A 69 3.48 2.57 -11.95
N ALA A 70 4.61 1.88 -12.11
CA ALA A 70 4.79 0.48 -11.71
C ALA A 70 4.61 0.28 -10.20
N ALA A 71 5.15 1.19 -9.38
CA ALA A 71 5.03 1.12 -7.93
C ALA A 71 3.59 1.40 -7.47
N LEU A 72 2.89 2.34 -8.10
CA LEU A 72 1.47 2.59 -7.83
C LEU A 72 0.58 1.43 -8.27
N THR A 73 0.80 0.84 -9.44
CA THR A 73 0.04 -0.35 -9.87
C THR A 73 0.32 -1.55 -8.97
N LEU A 74 1.58 -1.79 -8.60
CA LEU A 74 1.92 -2.86 -7.67
C LEU A 74 1.24 -2.66 -6.31
N THR A 75 1.28 -1.44 -5.75
CA THR A 75 0.61 -1.18 -4.47
C THR A 75 -0.92 -1.30 -4.55
N ILE A 76 -1.54 -0.93 -5.67
CA ILE A 76 -2.97 -1.14 -5.90
C ILE A 76 -3.27 -2.66 -5.96
N ILE A 77 -2.52 -3.43 -6.73
CA ILE A 77 -2.69 -4.89 -6.83
C ILE A 77 -2.53 -5.52 -5.45
N LEU A 78 -1.44 -5.22 -4.74
CA LEU A 78 -1.20 -5.77 -3.41
C LEU A 78 -2.30 -5.39 -2.43
N TYR A 79 -2.83 -4.16 -2.48
CA TYR A 79 -3.95 -3.75 -1.63
C TYR A 79 -5.25 -4.53 -1.89
N ASN A 80 -5.47 -4.98 -3.14
CA ASN A 80 -6.64 -5.79 -3.49
C ASN A 80 -6.46 -7.28 -3.14
N PHE A 81 -5.24 -7.82 -3.24
CA PHE A 81 -5.00 -9.27 -3.12
C PHE A 81 -4.30 -9.70 -1.82
N THR A 82 -3.66 -8.80 -1.06
CA THR A 82 -2.85 -9.14 0.13
C THR A 82 -2.95 -8.07 1.24
N TYR A 83 -2.59 -8.43 2.48
CA TYR A 83 -2.44 -7.45 3.55
C TYR A 83 -1.12 -6.69 3.37
N LEU A 84 -1.19 -5.45 2.88
CA LEU A 84 -0.01 -4.62 2.66
C LEU A 84 0.51 -4.05 3.99
N SER A 85 1.79 -4.29 4.31
CA SER A 85 2.37 -3.71 5.52
C SER A 85 2.47 -2.18 5.38
N PRO A 86 2.00 -1.39 6.37
CA PRO A 86 2.08 0.08 6.33
C PRO A 86 3.52 0.59 6.18
N LYS A 87 4.50 -0.12 6.75
CA LYS A 87 5.93 0.21 6.67
C LYS A 87 6.45 0.14 5.22
N PHE A 88 6.11 -0.92 4.49
CA PHE A 88 6.54 -1.08 3.11
C PHE A 88 5.98 0.04 2.21
N ASN A 89 4.71 0.37 2.38
CA ASN A 89 4.08 1.45 1.62
C ASN A 89 4.73 2.83 1.89
N SER A 90 5.04 3.13 3.14
CA SER A 90 5.71 4.39 3.51
C SER A 90 7.13 4.49 2.96
N ILE A 91 7.91 3.39 3.01
CA ILE A 91 9.26 3.33 2.43
C ILE A 91 9.20 3.60 0.91
N LEU A 92 8.29 2.92 0.21
CA LEU A 92 8.11 3.06 -1.23
C LEU A 92 7.71 4.50 -1.62
N ASN A 93 6.77 5.11 -0.89
CA ASN A 93 6.38 6.51 -1.12
C ASN A 93 7.52 7.50 -0.82
N THR A 94 8.38 7.19 0.16
CA THR A 94 9.57 8.01 0.47
C THR A 94 10.56 8.01 -0.69
N PHE A 95 10.88 6.84 -1.24
CA PHE A 95 11.77 6.74 -2.41
C PHE A 95 11.20 7.47 -3.62
N ILE A 96 9.90 7.32 -3.87
CA ILE A 96 9.25 8.03 -4.96
C ILE A 96 9.35 9.55 -4.75
N ALA A 97 9.05 10.07 -3.56
CA ALA A 97 9.16 11.50 -3.27
C ALA A 97 10.58 12.05 -3.51
N ILE A 98 11.62 11.31 -3.09
CA ILE A 98 13.02 11.68 -3.34
C ILE A 98 13.30 11.75 -4.84
N PHE A 99 12.87 10.74 -5.61
CA PHE A 99 13.06 10.73 -7.05
C PHE A 99 12.33 11.88 -7.75
N TRP A 100 11.10 12.19 -7.35
CA TRP A 100 10.37 13.34 -7.91
C TRP A 100 11.07 14.67 -7.61
N MET A 101 11.57 14.87 -6.40
CA MET A 101 12.33 16.07 -6.03
C MET A 101 13.62 16.21 -6.88
N LEU A 102 14.36 15.11 -7.04
CA LEU A 102 15.56 15.08 -7.88
C LEU A 102 15.21 15.36 -9.35
N GLY A 103 14.18 14.70 -9.88
CA GLY A 103 13.69 14.91 -11.25
C GLY A 103 13.25 16.35 -11.49
N PHE A 104 12.49 16.94 -10.57
CA PHE A 104 12.06 18.33 -10.63
C PHE A 104 13.23 19.32 -10.58
N GLY A 105 14.20 19.08 -9.69
CA GLY A 105 15.41 19.90 -9.59
C GLY A 105 16.24 19.86 -10.88
N LEU A 106 16.50 18.66 -11.40
CA LEU A 106 17.24 18.46 -12.64
C LEU A 106 16.53 19.07 -13.85
N LEU A 107 15.20 18.89 -13.95
CA LEU A 107 14.39 19.48 -15.02
C LEU A 107 14.43 21.01 -14.96
N SER A 108 14.24 21.58 -13.76
CA SER A 108 14.25 23.03 -13.55
C SER A 108 15.59 23.64 -13.90
N TRP A 109 16.70 22.98 -13.54
CA TRP A 109 18.04 23.41 -13.91
C TRP A 109 18.24 23.36 -15.43
N SER A 110 17.91 22.23 -16.05
CA SER A 110 18.04 22.00 -17.50
C SER A 110 17.20 22.96 -18.34
N LEU A 111 16.02 23.37 -17.85
CA LEU A 111 15.10 24.25 -18.55
C LEU A 111 15.11 25.70 -18.07
N SER A 112 16.00 26.06 -17.15
CA SER A 112 16.03 27.39 -16.50
C SER A 112 15.90 28.56 -17.50
N ARG A 113 16.73 28.55 -18.55
CA ARG A 113 16.70 29.58 -19.61
C ARG A 113 15.37 29.63 -20.37
N THR A 114 14.77 28.47 -20.63
CA THR A 114 13.49 28.33 -21.33
C THR A 114 12.32 28.80 -20.47
N LEU A 115 12.37 28.54 -19.16
CA LEU A 115 11.31 28.93 -18.22
C LEU A 115 11.19 30.46 -18.10
N HIS A 116 12.32 31.16 -18.02
CA HIS A 116 12.36 32.62 -17.91
C HIS A 116 11.98 33.37 -19.19
N ARG A 117 12.04 32.72 -20.37
CA ARG A 117 11.69 33.35 -21.65
C ARG A 117 10.21 33.14 -21.99
N GLN A 118 9.62 34.11 -22.66
CA GLN A 118 8.26 33.97 -23.19
C GLN A 118 8.28 33.12 -24.48
N CYS A 119 7.27 32.26 -24.65
CA CYS A 119 7.09 31.44 -25.85
C CYS A 119 6.41 32.28 -26.95
N ASN A 120 7.16 33.22 -27.54
CA ASN A 120 6.70 34.10 -28.62
C ASN A 120 7.65 34.03 -29.83
N TYR A 121 7.22 34.60 -30.96
CA TYR A 121 8.00 34.57 -32.20
C TYR A 121 9.32 35.35 -32.09
N ALA A 122 9.33 36.46 -31.35
CA ALA A 122 10.54 37.28 -31.15
C ALA A 122 11.69 36.50 -30.50
N ASN A 123 11.39 35.58 -29.58
CA ASN A 123 12.41 34.81 -28.86
C ASN A 123 12.79 33.48 -29.54
N TRP A 124 11.87 32.88 -30.31
CA TRP A 124 11.99 31.50 -30.80
C TRP A 124 12.03 31.36 -32.33
N GLY A 125 11.72 32.43 -33.08
CA GLY A 125 11.90 32.53 -34.53
C GLY A 125 11.04 31.60 -35.41
N SER A 126 10.36 30.60 -34.84
CA SER A 126 9.50 29.67 -35.57
C SER A 126 8.34 29.18 -34.72
N SER A 127 7.23 28.83 -35.36
CA SER A 127 6.04 28.25 -34.72
C SER A 127 6.34 26.90 -34.05
N VAL A 128 7.21 26.09 -34.66
CA VAL A 128 7.67 24.81 -34.12
C VAL A 128 8.38 25.00 -32.78
N ALA A 129 9.33 25.93 -32.73
CA ALA A 129 10.10 26.20 -31.52
C ALA A 129 9.23 26.81 -30.39
N ILE A 130 8.22 27.61 -30.73
CA ILE A 130 7.21 28.08 -29.77
C ILE A 130 6.42 26.91 -29.16
N ASN A 131 6.01 25.93 -29.97
CA ASN A 131 5.28 24.75 -29.48
C ASN A 131 6.15 23.93 -28.53
N VAL A 132 7.44 23.73 -28.85
CA VAL A 132 8.40 23.06 -27.96
C VAL A 132 8.54 23.81 -26.62
N CYS A 133 8.65 25.13 -26.65
CA CYS A 133 8.67 25.97 -25.44
C CYS A 133 7.44 25.74 -24.54
N ARG A 134 6.24 25.72 -25.13
CA ARG A 134 4.98 25.47 -24.39
C ARG A 134 4.93 24.08 -23.78
N GLN A 135 5.39 23.07 -24.52
CA GLN A 135 5.48 21.70 -24.01
C GLN A 135 6.44 21.58 -22.84
N TYR A 136 7.63 22.19 -22.91
CA TYR A 136 8.57 22.22 -21.79
C TYR A 136 8.01 22.88 -20.53
N LYS A 137 7.25 23.98 -20.66
CA LYS A 137 6.57 24.60 -19.53
C LYS A 137 5.46 23.71 -18.96
N SER A 138 4.74 23.00 -19.82
CA SER A 138 3.69 22.06 -19.42
C SER A 138 4.29 20.88 -18.63
N VAL A 139 5.35 20.25 -19.15
CA VAL A 139 6.08 19.18 -18.45
C VAL A 139 6.57 19.68 -17.09
N TRP A 140 7.16 20.87 -17.02
CA TRP A 140 7.63 21.45 -15.77
C TRP A 140 6.49 21.62 -14.75
N ALA A 141 5.33 22.14 -15.19
CA ALA A 141 4.18 22.32 -14.33
C ALA A 141 3.61 20.98 -13.82
N PHE A 142 3.43 19.99 -14.70
CA PHE A 142 2.98 18.66 -14.28
C PHE A 142 3.98 17.95 -13.39
N THR A 143 5.29 18.20 -13.59
CA THR A 143 6.33 17.68 -12.71
C THR A 143 6.29 18.30 -11.32
N LEU A 144 6.04 19.61 -11.23
CA LEU A 144 5.81 20.30 -9.96
C LEU A 144 4.57 19.74 -9.25
N ILE A 145 3.45 19.58 -9.96
CA ILE A 145 2.22 19.01 -9.40
C ILE A 145 2.46 17.59 -8.87
N GLY A 146 3.15 16.75 -9.65
CA GLY A 146 3.54 15.40 -9.23
C GLY A 146 4.38 15.42 -7.96
N THR A 147 5.39 16.29 -7.92
CA THR A 147 6.27 16.47 -6.76
C THR A 147 5.48 16.89 -5.52
N LEU A 148 4.64 17.93 -5.62
CA LEU A 148 3.81 18.39 -4.50
C LEU A 148 2.82 17.31 -4.04
N SER A 149 2.22 16.57 -4.97
CA SER A 149 1.32 15.46 -4.65
C SER A 149 2.05 14.33 -3.92
N THR A 150 3.27 13.99 -4.33
CA THR A 150 4.08 12.95 -3.67
C THR A 150 4.50 13.36 -2.26
N LEU A 151 4.87 14.63 -2.07
CA LEU A 151 5.19 15.18 -0.74
C LEU A 151 3.97 15.19 0.17
N ALA A 152 2.81 15.60 -0.35
CA ALA A 152 1.56 15.57 0.40
C ALA A 152 1.16 14.13 0.80
N ALA A 153 1.34 13.15 -0.10
CA ALA A 153 1.12 11.75 0.19
C ALA A 153 2.06 11.23 1.29
N LEU A 154 3.36 11.56 1.20
CA LEU A 154 4.34 11.20 2.22
C LEU A 154 4.02 11.84 3.58
N ALA A 155 3.64 13.12 3.60
CA ALA A 155 3.26 13.81 4.84
C ALA A 155 2.04 13.15 5.50
N LEU A 156 1.07 12.71 4.69
CA LEU A 156 -0.12 12.01 5.17
C LEU A 156 0.23 10.62 5.69
N ASP A 157 1.13 9.88 5.02
CA ASP A 157 1.67 8.62 5.52
C ASP A 157 2.38 8.81 6.87
N ILE A 158 3.25 9.81 7.01
CA ILE A 158 3.93 10.12 8.27
C ILE A 158 2.92 10.48 9.38
N SER A 159 1.93 11.31 9.08
CA SER A 159 0.90 11.71 10.04
C SER A 159 0.09 10.50 10.53
N THR A 160 -0.29 9.61 9.62
CA THR A 160 -1.02 8.38 9.97
C THR A 160 -0.15 7.41 10.76
N HIS A 161 1.14 7.27 10.41
CA HIS A 161 2.10 6.49 11.19
C HIS A 161 2.25 7.02 12.61
N ILE A 162 2.42 8.33 12.79
CA ILE A 162 2.51 8.95 14.13
C ILE A 162 1.22 8.73 14.93
N LYS A 163 0.04 8.85 14.30
CA LYS A 163 -1.25 8.60 14.96
C LYS A 163 -1.42 7.14 15.36
N ALA A 164 -0.95 6.21 14.51
CA ALA A 164 -1.00 4.78 14.78
C ALA A 164 -0.03 4.38 15.91
N THR A 165 1.19 4.92 15.94
CA THR A 165 2.16 4.63 17.01
C THR A 165 1.77 5.27 18.34
N LYS A 166 1.22 6.50 18.34
CA LYS A 166 0.69 7.15 19.56
C LYS A 166 -0.46 6.38 20.21
N LYS A 167 -1.27 5.66 19.42
CA LYS A 167 -2.36 4.80 19.91
C LYS A 167 -1.95 3.32 20.05
N GLY A 168 -0.68 3.00 19.77
CA GLY A 168 -0.11 1.66 19.83
C GLY A 168 0.18 1.13 21.23
N VAL A 169 -0.09 1.91 22.29
CA VAL A 169 -0.31 1.32 23.61
C VAL A 169 -1.68 0.66 23.55
N TYR A 170 -1.71 -0.61 23.12
CA TYR A 170 -2.88 -1.47 23.32
C TYR A 170 -3.11 -1.56 24.83
N VAL A 171 -3.95 -0.66 25.35
CA VAL A 171 -4.53 -0.86 26.68
C VAL A 171 -5.49 -2.02 26.46
N ALA A 172 -5.06 -3.21 26.88
CA ALA A 172 -5.95 -4.38 26.88
C ALA A 172 -7.27 -3.93 27.54
N PRO A 173 -8.43 -4.15 26.90
CA PRO A 173 -9.69 -3.78 27.51
C PRO A 173 -9.78 -4.51 28.86
N ALA A 174 -10.40 -3.87 29.87
CA ALA A 174 -10.28 -4.29 31.27
C ALA A 174 -10.73 -5.74 31.53
N ASP A 175 -11.53 -6.30 30.63
CA ASP A 175 -11.94 -7.71 30.58
C ASP A 175 -10.77 -8.66 30.29
N ASP A 176 -9.87 -8.32 29.35
CA ASP A 176 -8.70 -9.14 29.00
C ASP A 176 -7.62 -9.09 30.11
N MET A 177 -7.50 -7.97 30.82
CA MET A 177 -6.63 -7.85 31.99
C MET A 177 -7.10 -8.77 33.13
N ASN A 178 -8.42 -8.91 33.31
CA ASN A 178 -9.00 -9.79 34.31
C ASN A 178 -8.83 -11.27 33.96
N ALA A 179 -8.98 -11.65 32.69
CA ALA A 179 -8.72 -13.01 32.23
C ALA A 179 -7.24 -13.42 32.43
N THR A 180 -6.31 -12.52 32.10
CA THR A 180 -4.87 -12.75 32.28
C THR A 180 -4.49 -12.84 33.77
N LYS A 181 -5.09 -12.00 34.62
CA LYS A 181 -4.91 -12.04 36.08
C LYS A 181 -5.49 -13.31 36.72
N MET A 182 -6.63 -13.79 36.22
CA MET A 182 -7.20 -15.07 36.65
C MET A 182 -6.31 -16.25 36.26
N HIS A 183 -5.72 -16.22 35.06
CA HIS A 183 -4.81 -17.27 34.61
C HIS A 183 -3.51 -17.30 35.43
N SER A 184 -2.95 -16.13 35.79
CA SER A 184 -1.76 -16.06 36.63
C SER A 184 -2.03 -16.45 38.09
N MET A 185 -3.22 -16.14 38.62
CA MET A 185 -3.64 -16.61 39.95
C MET A 185 -3.87 -18.12 40.01
N LYS A 186 -4.33 -18.74 38.91
CA LYS A 186 -4.51 -20.20 38.81
C LYS A 186 -3.15 -20.93 38.70
N SER A 187 -2.19 -20.33 38.00
CA SER A 187 -0.82 -20.85 37.87
C SER A 187 -0.01 -20.80 39.18
N GLY A 188 -0.28 -19.86 40.07
CA GLY A 188 0.43 -19.72 41.35
C GLY A 188 -0.07 -20.62 42.49
N ARG A 189 -1.15 -21.40 42.30
CA ARG A 189 -1.81 -22.14 43.39
C ARG A 189 -1.74 -23.67 43.29
N SER A 190 -0.89 -24.23 42.44
CA SER A 190 -0.71 -25.67 42.33
C SER A 190 0.71 -26.09 42.74
N LYS A 191 0.92 -26.22 44.05
CA LYS A 191 1.80 -27.26 44.58
C LYS A 191 0.88 -28.41 45.01
N PRO A 192 0.71 -29.48 44.23
CA PRO A 192 0.19 -30.72 44.78
C PRO A 192 1.38 -31.50 45.34
N ASN A 193 1.36 -31.72 46.66
CA ASN A 193 2.06 -32.86 47.24
C ASN A 193 1.51 -34.13 46.59
N GLY A 194 2.40 -35.08 46.34
CA GLY A 194 2.17 -36.26 45.49
C GLY A 194 0.88 -37.03 45.80
N TYR A 195 0.22 -37.44 44.71
CA TYR A 195 -0.73 -38.54 44.61
C TYR A 195 -0.73 -39.03 43.16
N ASP A 196 -0.75 -40.35 42.98
CA ASP A 196 -0.65 -41.05 41.70
C ASP A 196 -1.77 -40.70 40.71
N ALA A 197 -1.42 -40.68 39.42
CA ALA A 197 -2.32 -40.36 38.32
C ALA A 197 -3.33 -41.48 38.03
N PRO A 198 -4.63 -41.17 37.82
CA PRO A 198 -5.57 -42.09 37.20
C PRO A 198 -5.87 -41.73 35.73
N ASN A 199 -5.68 -42.73 34.87
CA ASN A 199 -6.00 -42.92 33.44
C ASN A 199 -6.62 -41.77 32.62
N ASP A 200 -5.93 -41.46 31.52
CA ASP A 200 -6.19 -40.44 30.49
C ASP A 200 -7.36 -40.78 29.52
N ASP A 201 -8.21 -41.77 29.81
CA ASP A 201 -9.17 -42.28 28.81
C ASP A 201 -10.55 -41.60 28.85
N ALA A 202 -10.83 -40.77 29.86
CA ALA A 202 -12.15 -40.18 30.07
C ALA A 202 -12.32 -38.77 29.46
N PHE A 203 -11.23 -38.00 29.36
CA PHE A 203 -11.29 -36.59 28.92
C PHE A 203 -11.41 -36.46 27.39
N ASP A 204 -10.75 -37.34 26.65
CA ASP A 204 -10.80 -37.33 25.18
C ASP A 204 -12.18 -37.70 24.65
N LYS A 205 -12.91 -38.58 25.35
CA LYS A 205 -14.29 -38.97 24.97
C LYS A 205 -15.29 -37.84 25.16
N GLU A 206 -15.10 -36.98 26.16
CA GLU A 206 -15.99 -35.85 26.43
C GLU A 206 -15.76 -34.69 25.44
N MET A 207 -14.51 -34.54 24.96
CA MET A 207 -14.15 -33.54 23.96
C MET A 207 -14.67 -33.89 22.55
N ASP A 208 -14.69 -35.18 22.18
CA ASP A 208 -15.20 -35.66 20.88
C ASP A 208 -16.74 -35.52 20.80
N ILE A 209 -17.45 -35.82 21.89
CA ILE A 209 -18.91 -35.66 21.98
C ILE A 209 -19.31 -34.16 21.96
N ALA A 210 -18.47 -33.29 22.53
CA ALA A 210 -18.70 -31.85 22.50
C ALA A 210 -18.39 -31.21 21.13
N TYR A 211 -17.47 -31.78 20.35
CA TYR A 211 -17.13 -31.30 19.02
C TYR A 211 -18.22 -31.66 17.98
N HIS A 212 -18.74 -32.90 18.04
CA HIS A 212 -19.79 -33.37 17.15
C HIS A 212 -21.16 -32.73 17.37
N ASN A 213 -21.49 -32.28 18.59
CA ASN A 213 -22.75 -31.58 18.85
C ASN A 213 -22.75 -30.10 18.41
N ARG A 214 -21.59 -29.52 18.05
CA ARG A 214 -21.45 -28.10 17.66
C ARG A 214 -21.60 -27.86 16.16
N PHE A 215 -21.40 -28.89 15.35
CA PHE A 215 -21.56 -28.86 13.90
C PHE A 215 -22.43 -30.07 13.51
N GLY A 216 -23.71 -29.81 13.26
CA GLY A 216 -24.67 -30.85 12.85
C GLY A 216 -24.24 -31.60 11.58
N GLU A 217 -24.84 -32.78 11.41
CA GLU A 217 -24.58 -33.88 10.46
C GLU A 217 -24.64 -33.56 8.95
N ASP A 218 -24.11 -32.42 8.49
CA ASP A 218 -24.14 -32.03 7.08
C ASP A 218 -22.76 -32.19 6.39
N ALA A 219 -21.76 -32.76 7.08
CA ALA A 219 -20.37 -32.82 6.59
C ALA A 219 -19.84 -34.24 6.29
N VAL A 220 -20.73 -35.21 6.08
CA VAL A 220 -20.34 -36.58 5.67
C VAL A 220 -20.98 -36.94 4.33
N GLU A 221 -20.87 -36.08 3.31
CA GLU A 221 -21.23 -36.47 1.94
C GLU A 221 -20.46 -35.72 0.85
N SER A 222 -19.14 -35.53 0.99
CA SER A 222 -18.34 -35.07 -0.17
C SER A 222 -16.85 -35.44 -0.20
N VAL A 223 -16.37 -36.39 0.60
CA VAL A 223 -14.99 -36.90 0.48
C VAL A 223 -15.04 -38.35 -0.01
N GLY A 224 -15.50 -38.50 -1.25
CA GLY A 224 -15.68 -39.80 -1.87
C GLY A 224 -15.60 -39.72 -3.39
N TYR A 225 -14.65 -38.97 -3.95
CA TYR A 225 -14.30 -39.11 -5.38
C TYR A 225 -12.92 -38.51 -5.67
N HIS A 226 -11.92 -39.39 -5.74
CA HIS A 226 -10.65 -39.33 -6.52
C HIS A 226 -9.52 -40.00 -5.73
N ASP A 227 -9.37 -41.31 -5.91
CA ASP A 227 -8.10 -41.99 -6.22
C ASP A 227 -8.14 -43.48 -5.83
N ARG A 228 -8.46 -44.32 -6.82
CA ARG A 228 -7.60 -45.45 -7.25
C ARG A 228 -8.24 -46.21 -8.40
N VAL A 229 -8.04 -45.65 -9.59
CA VAL A 229 -7.68 -46.46 -10.77
C VAL A 229 -6.23 -46.92 -10.53
N PHE A 230 -5.91 -48.16 -10.91
CA PHE A 230 -4.60 -48.86 -10.83
C PHE A 230 -4.28 -49.61 -9.52
N ARG A 231 -4.62 -50.91 -9.47
CA ARG A 231 -3.69 -52.04 -9.72
C ARG A 231 -4.29 -53.37 -9.26
N GLY A 232 -4.30 -54.32 -10.20
CA GLY A 232 -3.94 -55.74 -10.00
C GLY A 232 -4.90 -56.57 -9.18
#